data_AF-A0A2E4JW59-F1
#
_entry.id   AF-A0A2E4JW59-F1
#
_cell.length_a   1.000
_cell.length_b   1.000
_cell.length_c   1.000
_cell.angle_alpha   90.00
_cell.angle_beta   90.00
_cell.angle_gamma   90.00
#
_symmetry.space_group_name_H-M   'P 1'
#
loop_
_entity.id
_entity.type
_entity.pdbx_description
1 polymer ?
#
loop_
_entity_poly.entity_id
_entity_poly.type
_entity_poly.pdbx_seq_one_letter_code
_entity_poly.pdbx_strand_id
1 'polypeptide(L)'
;MVSQDFVAWICSGLVILAIGAFVFFELLGRWRVGLRLTELDESLLSDDGVSVEEITDAPKGSVVTSGSVAELVEESHRNQIFSKSK
;
A
#
# COMPACT_ATOMS: atom_id res chain seq x y z
N MET A 1 19.00 -35.41 -36.10
CA MET A 1 17.57 -35.55 -35.72
C MET A 1 17.40 -34.88 -34.38
N VAL A 2 16.49 -33.90 -34.25
CA VAL A 2 16.18 -33.30 -32.94
C VAL A 2 15.26 -34.27 -32.22
N SER A 3 15.59 -34.65 -30.98
CA SER A 3 14.75 -35.55 -30.20
C SER A 3 13.49 -34.82 -29.72
N GLN A 4 12.37 -35.53 -29.70
CA GLN A 4 11.11 -35.01 -29.18
C GLN A 4 11.25 -34.54 -27.72
N ASP A 5 12.05 -35.25 -26.93
CA ASP A 5 12.32 -34.92 -25.54
C ASP A 5 13.03 -33.57 -25.39
N PHE A 6 13.94 -33.25 -26.31
CA PHE A 6 14.65 -31.97 -26.30
C PHE A 6 13.69 -30.80 -26.57
N VAL A 7 12.77 -30.97 -27.52
CA VAL A 7 11.74 -29.96 -27.82
C VAL A 7 10.79 -29.78 -26.64
N ALA A 8 10.35 -30.88 -26.03
CA ALA A 8 9.45 -30.85 -24.88
C ALA A 8 10.09 -30.14 -23.67
N TRP A 9 11.38 -30.39 -23.42
CA TRP A 9 12.11 -29.75 -22.34
C TRP A 9 12.25 -28.24 -22.55
N ILE A 10 12.56 -27.80 -23.77
CA ILE A 10 12.65 -26.37 -24.11
C ILE A 10 11.29 -25.68 -23.96
N CYS A 11 10.22 -26.26 -24.50
CA CYS A 11 8.88 -25.70 -24.36
C CYS A 11 8.48 -25.56 -22.89
N SER A 12 8.73 -26.59 -22.08
CA SER A 12 8.44 -26.55 -20.64
C SER A 12 9.28 -25.49 -19.93
N GLY A 13 10.59 -25.44 -20.20
CA GLY A 13 11.50 -24.46 -19.60
C GLY A 13 11.10 -23.02 -19.94
N LEU A 14 10.69 -22.75 -21.18
CA LEU A 14 10.25 -21.42 -21.59
C LEU A 14 8.99 -20.98 -20.87
N VAL A 15 7.99 -21.88 -20.73
CA VAL A 15 6.76 -21.58 -19.99
C VAL A 15 7.05 -21.30 -18.52
N ILE A 16 7.87 -22.13 -17.87
CA ILE A 16 8.25 -21.93 -16.47
C ILE A 16 9.02 -20.62 -16.30
N LEU A 17 9.95 -20.31 -17.20
CA LEU A 17 10.69 -19.05 -17.18
C LEU A 17 9.76 -17.86 -17.36
N ALA A 18 8.82 -17.91 -18.30
CA ALA A 18 7.87 -16.84 -18.53
C ALA A 18 7.00 -16.57 -17.30
N ILE A 19 6.48 -17.62 -16.65
CA ILE A 19 5.72 -17.51 -15.40
C ILE A 19 6.60 -16.94 -14.28
N GLY A 20 7.81 -17.48 -14.12
CA GLY A 20 8.75 -17.02 -13.11
C GLY A 20 9.14 -15.56 -13.29
N ALA A 21 9.40 -15.13 -14.53
CA ALA A 21 9.68 -13.76 -14.88
C ALA A 21 8.49 -12.85 -14.57
N PHE A 22 7.28 -13.25 -14.96
CA PHE A 22 6.06 -12.50 -14.65
C PHE A 22 5.92 -12.22 -13.16
N VAL A 23 5.98 -13.28 -12.33
CA VAL A 23 5.88 -13.16 -10.87
C VAL A 23 7.01 -12.31 -10.30
N PHE A 24 8.24 -12.48 -10.80
CA PHE A 24 9.40 -11.71 -10.34
C PHE A 24 9.25 -10.22 -10.64
N PHE A 25 8.77 -9.85 -11.84
CA PHE A 25 8.51 -8.46 -12.19
C PHE A 25 7.40 -7.84 -11.35
N GLU A 26 6.33 -8.57 -11.08
CA GLU A 26 5.27 -8.10 -10.18
C GLU A 26 5.79 -7.89 -8.74
N LEU A 27 6.65 -8.80 -8.26
CA LEU A 27 7.24 -8.70 -6.93
C LEU A 27 8.19 -7.50 -6.82
N LEU A 28 9.06 -7.29 -7.82
CA LEU A 28 9.92 -6.11 -7.87
C LEU A 28 9.12 -4.81 -7.94
N GLY A 29 8.03 -4.79 -8.72
CA GLY A 29 7.12 -3.65 -8.79
C GLY A 29 6.54 -3.30 -7.42
N ARG A 30 6.01 -4.30 -6.71
CA ARG A 30 5.47 -4.13 -5.34
C ARG A 30 6.54 -3.73 -4.33
N TRP A 31 7.72 -4.35 -4.39
CA TRP A 31 8.79 -4.08 -3.45
C TRP A 31 9.34 -2.65 -3.63
N ARG A 32 9.48 -2.18 -4.87
CA ARG A 32 9.87 -0.79 -5.16
C ARG A 32 8.88 0.21 -4.56
N VAL A 33 7.58 -0.04 -4.70
CA VAL A 33 6.54 0.81 -4.09
C VAL A 33 6.63 0.79 -2.56
N GLY A 34 6.83 -0.38 -1.95
CA GLY A 34 6.99 -0.52 -0.50
C GLY A 34 8.20 0.24 0.07
N LEU A 35 9.32 0.26 -0.66
CA LEU A 35 10.50 1.06 -0.32
C LEU A 35 10.18 2.56 -0.34
N ARG A 36 9.55 3.06 -1.40
CA ARG A 36 9.16 4.48 -1.52
C ARG A 36 8.15 4.92 -0.47
N LEU A 37 7.23 4.03 -0.07
CA LEU A 37 6.29 4.29 1.04
C LEU A 37 7.01 4.41 2.38
N THR A 38 8.06 3.62 2.61
CA THR A 38 8.89 3.70 3.83
C THR A 38 9.67 5.01 3.90
N GLU A 39 10.03 5.57 2.74
CA GLU A 39 10.68 6.88 2.62
C GLU A 39 9.70 8.07 2.66
N LEU A 40 8.39 7.82 2.79
CA LEU A 40 7.32 8.84 2.74
C LEU A 40 7.41 9.71 1.47
N ASP A 41 7.74 9.10 0.34
CA ASP A 41 7.92 9.83 -0.92
C ASP A 41 6.57 10.31 -1.48
N GLU A 42 6.31 11.61 -1.40
CA GLU A 42 5.09 12.26 -1.89
C GLU A 42 4.89 12.12 -3.40
N SER A 43 5.95 11.80 -4.17
CA SER A 43 5.84 11.49 -5.60
C SER A 43 4.93 10.27 -5.86
N LEU A 44 4.69 9.40 -4.88
CA LEU A 44 3.78 8.26 -5.01
C LEU A 44 2.31 8.66 -5.21
N LEU A 45 1.91 9.86 -4.75
CA LEU A 45 0.56 10.38 -4.98
C LEU A 45 0.24 10.61 -6.45
N SER A 46 1.27 10.78 -7.28
CA SER A 46 1.13 11.06 -8.72
C SER A 46 1.41 9.82 -9.59
N ASP A 47 1.66 8.65 -9.00
CA ASP A 47 2.13 7.46 -9.71
C ASP A 47 0.95 6.57 -10.14
N ASP A 48 0.91 6.17 -11.41
CA ASP A 48 -0.24 5.46 -12.04
C ASP A 48 -0.48 4.05 -11.44
N GLY A 49 0.54 3.50 -10.78
CA GLY A 49 0.47 2.19 -10.11
C GLY A 49 -0.08 2.21 -8.68
N VAL A 50 -0.45 3.38 -8.14
CA VAL A 50 -0.89 3.55 -6.75
C VAL A 50 -2.25 4.25 -6.71
N SER A 51 -3.25 3.59 -6.13
CA SER A 51 -4.54 4.22 -5.84
C SER A 51 -4.54 4.75 -4.41
N VAL A 52 -4.74 6.05 -4.25
CA VAL A 52 -4.87 6.72 -2.96
C VAL A 52 -6.34 7.02 -2.74
N GLU A 53 -6.92 6.42 -1.69
CA GLU A 53 -8.29 6.67 -1.28
C GLU A 53 -8.27 7.57 -0.03
N GLU A 54 -8.87 8.75 -0.12
CA GLU A 54 -8.96 9.67 1.00
C GLU A 54 -10.11 9.26 1.93
N ILE A 55 -9.79 8.58 3.02
CA ILE A 55 -10.77 8.22 4.06
C ILE A 55 -10.94 9.43 4.99
N THR A 56 -11.69 10.44 4.53
CA THR A 56 -11.99 11.66 5.32
C THR A 56 -13.47 11.81 5.67
N ASP A 57 -14.15 10.71 5.99
CA ASP A 57 -15.42 10.79 6.73
C ASP A 57 -15.15 10.97 8.24
N ALA A 58 -14.32 11.96 8.56
CA ALA A 58 -14.10 12.39 9.93
C ALA A 58 -15.22 13.37 10.31
N PRO A 59 -15.87 13.20 11.47
CA PRO A 59 -16.99 14.06 11.87
C PRO A 59 -16.58 15.55 11.88
N LYS A 60 -17.53 16.44 11.57
CA LYS A 60 -17.30 17.88 11.50
C LYS A 60 -16.59 18.39 12.76
N GLY A 61 -15.44 19.04 12.58
CA GLY A 61 -14.58 19.51 13.68
C GLY A 61 -13.36 18.63 13.98
N SER A 62 -13.15 17.54 13.23
CA SER A 62 -11.91 16.76 13.30
C SER A 62 -10.75 17.54 12.66
N VAL A 63 -9.59 17.54 13.34
CA VAL A 63 -8.36 18.17 12.86
C VAL A 63 -7.23 17.15 12.94
N VAL A 64 -6.54 16.91 11.83
CA VAL A 64 -5.39 16.00 11.81
C VAL A 64 -4.21 16.70 12.47
N THR A 65 -3.91 16.36 13.72
CA THR A 65 -2.75 16.86 14.45
C THR A 65 -1.61 15.85 14.35
N SER A 66 -0.44 16.31 13.91
CA SER A 66 0.74 15.46 13.80
C SER A 66 1.21 15.06 15.22
N GLY A 67 0.95 13.82 15.63
CA GLY A 67 1.55 13.24 16.84
C GLY A 67 0.63 12.58 17.89
N SER A 68 -0.67 12.42 17.65
CA SER A 68 -1.53 11.65 18.59
C SER A 68 -2.46 10.70 17.85
N VAL A 69 -2.46 9.43 18.28
CA VAL A 69 -3.48 8.44 17.89
C VAL A 69 -4.85 8.99 18.27
N ALA A 70 -5.84 8.82 17.39
CA ALA A 70 -7.21 9.27 17.64
C ALA A 70 -7.78 8.53 18.87
N GLU A 71 -7.87 9.24 19.99
CA GLU A 71 -8.51 8.74 21.20
C GLU A 71 -10.03 8.97 21.08
N LEU A 72 -10.80 7.89 21.24
CA LEU A 72 -12.26 7.94 21.27
C LEU A 72 -12.69 8.64 22.55
N VAL A 73 -13.03 9.93 22.46
CA VAL A 73 -13.59 10.68 23.59
C VAL A 73 -15.05 10.29 23.77
N GLU A 74 -15.35 9.49 24.80
CA GLU A 74 -16.73 9.25 25.23
C GLU A 74 -17.40 10.57 25.69
N GLU A 75 -18.69 10.69 25.39
CA GLU A 75 -19.48 11.93 25.53
C GLU A 75 -19.50 12.50 26.96
N SER A 76 -19.27 11.63 27.96
CA SER A 76 -19.14 11.98 29.37
C SER A 76 -17.94 12.89 29.68
N HIS A 77 -16.86 12.80 28.89
CA HIS A 77 -15.61 13.54 29.11
C HIS A 77 -15.59 14.91 28.40
N ARG A 78 -16.42 15.09 27.36
CA ARG A 78 -16.57 16.36 26.61
C ARG A 78 -17.00 17.52 27.51
N ASN A 79 -17.94 17.26 28.43
CA ASN A 79 -18.47 18.28 29.34
C ASN A 79 -17.45 18.73 30.41
N GLN A 80 -16.50 17.87 30.78
CA GLN A 80 -15.46 18.23 31.75
C GLN A 80 -14.37 19.12 31.14
N ILE A 81 -14.00 18.87 29.89
CA ILE A 81 -12.99 19.69 29.19
C ILE A 81 -13.51 21.11 28.95
N PHE A 82 -14.76 21.25 28.51
CA PHE A 82 -15.38 22.56 28.29
C PHE A 82 -15.72 23.31 29.58
N SER A 83 -15.98 22.60 30.69
CA SER A 83 -16.19 23.21 32.01
C SER A 83 -14.89 23.77 32.62
N LYS A 84 -13.72 23.22 32.28
CA LYS A 84 -12.43 23.63 32.85
C LYS A 84 -11.81 24.82 32.10
N SER A 85 -12.38 25.19 30.96
CA SER A 85 -11.96 26.30 30.10
C SER A 85 -12.77 27.59 30.32
N LYS A 86 -13.39 27.75 31.49
CA LYS A 86 -14.12 28.96 31.89
C LYS A 86 -13.58 29.52 33.20
#